data_AF-A0A1F7J656-F1
#
_entry.id   AF-A0A1F7J656-F1
#
_cell.length_a   1.000
_cell.length_b   1.000
_cell.length_c   1.000
_cell.angle_alpha   90.00
_cell.angle_beta   90.00
_cell.angle_gamma   90.00
#
_symmetry.space_group_name_H-M   'P 1'
#
loop_
_entity.id
_entity.type
_entity.pdbx_description
1 polymer ?
#
loop_
_entity_poly.entity_id
_entity_poly.type
_entity_poly.pdbx_seq_one_letter_code
_entity_poly.pdbx_strand_id
1 'polypeptide(L)'
;MSAERSILTREQVNQAESRVGFSHPVLTTIERNLPRILHLNEGYVFVTDSSNQQQYIKGHYGFLADALVEAGPYPLEPIDLIAIWARVIEVFPNNYYRYDLAGMISSAYAVMEIEDLEWKKLPRHYFETGQLPEAVTKDRSGLVVVQSRLHQIGENLGDIDFYTDGVSDGITHASDLAKRERDGDEEAARELDALIAHQKAHNTPTLSELHENFGNGYMPLSRAVGKALKAFGREV
;
A
#
# COMPACT_ATOMS: atom_id res chain seq x y z
N MET A 1 8.88 25.29 -7.70
CA MET A 1 7.46 25.62 -7.95
C MET A 1 6.66 24.38 -7.61
N SER A 2 5.96 24.37 -6.48
CA SER A 2 5.05 23.27 -6.14
C SER A 2 3.88 23.34 -7.11
N ALA A 3 3.75 22.35 -7.99
CA ALA A 3 2.49 22.14 -8.68
C ALA A 3 1.40 22.01 -7.61
N GLU A 4 0.35 22.81 -7.66
CA GLU A 4 -0.84 22.61 -6.84
C GLU A 4 -1.29 21.16 -7.07
N ARG A 5 -1.10 20.29 -6.07
CA ARG A 5 -1.56 18.89 -6.16
C ARG A 5 -3.06 18.93 -6.38
N SER A 6 -3.53 18.29 -7.45
CA SER A 6 -4.95 18.20 -7.76
C SER A 6 -5.64 17.41 -6.64
N ILE A 7 -6.51 18.07 -5.88
CA ILE A 7 -7.31 17.42 -4.84
C ILE A 7 -8.23 16.39 -5.51
N LEU A 8 -8.27 15.16 -4.97
CA LEU A 8 -9.19 14.13 -5.43
C LEU A 8 -10.64 14.61 -5.35
N THR A 9 -11.43 14.28 -6.35
CA THR A 9 -12.87 14.54 -6.39
C THR A 9 -13.67 13.26 -6.18
N ARG A 10 -14.90 13.39 -5.69
CA ARG A 10 -15.82 12.24 -5.56
C ARG A 10 -16.04 11.50 -6.88
N GLU A 11 -16.10 12.23 -8.00
CA GLU A 11 -16.26 11.62 -9.32
C GLU A 11 -15.04 10.75 -9.69
N GLN A 12 -13.82 11.25 -9.46
CA GLN A 12 -12.60 10.47 -9.69
C GLN A 12 -12.53 9.22 -8.82
N VAL A 13 -12.90 9.32 -7.53
CA VAL A 13 -12.95 8.16 -6.62
C VAL A 13 -13.96 7.14 -7.13
N ASN A 14 -15.19 7.55 -7.46
CA ASN A 14 -16.23 6.66 -7.96
C ASN A 14 -15.81 5.97 -9.28
N GLN A 15 -15.18 6.71 -10.20
CA GLN A 15 -14.67 6.17 -11.46
C GLN A 15 -13.54 5.16 -11.22
N ALA A 16 -12.62 5.46 -10.30
CA ALA A 16 -11.53 4.55 -9.95
C ALA A 16 -12.05 3.28 -9.29
N GLU A 17 -12.95 3.38 -8.30
CA GLU A 17 -13.53 2.22 -7.62
C GLU A 17 -14.31 1.30 -8.58
N SER A 18 -15.11 1.90 -9.48
CA SER A 18 -15.84 1.17 -10.53
C SER A 18 -14.96 0.73 -11.70
N ARG A 19 -13.71 1.21 -11.75
CA ARG A 19 -12.70 0.96 -12.78
C ARG A 19 -13.19 1.27 -14.21
N VAL A 20 -14.16 2.18 -14.35
CA VAL A 20 -14.71 2.57 -15.64
C VAL A 20 -13.64 3.32 -16.44
N GLY A 21 -13.21 2.73 -17.56
CA GLY A 21 -12.15 3.30 -18.40
C GLY A 21 -10.73 3.18 -17.80
N PHE A 22 -10.56 2.40 -16.73
CA PHE A 22 -9.28 2.25 -16.04
C PHE A 22 -8.50 1.03 -16.56
N SER A 23 -7.32 1.28 -17.13
CA SER A 23 -6.38 0.22 -17.53
C SER A 23 -5.09 0.40 -16.77
N HIS A 24 -4.71 -0.61 -15.98
CA HIS A 24 -3.51 -0.57 -15.17
C HIS A 24 -2.75 -1.91 -15.25
N PRO A 25 -1.40 -1.91 -15.34
CA PRO A 25 -0.63 -3.15 -15.41
C PRO A 25 -0.88 -4.09 -14.22
N VAL A 26 -1.00 -3.55 -13.00
CA VAL A 26 -1.35 -4.36 -11.80
C VAL A 26 -2.72 -5.03 -11.95
N LEU A 27 -3.74 -4.31 -12.42
CA LEU A 27 -5.07 -4.88 -12.66
C LEU A 27 -4.99 -5.99 -13.70
N THR A 28 -4.26 -5.75 -14.80
CA THR A 28 -4.04 -6.75 -15.85
C THR A 28 -3.34 -8.00 -15.31
N THR A 29 -2.35 -7.83 -14.43
CA THR A 29 -1.65 -8.94 -13.77
C THR A 29 -2.58 -9.74 -12.87
N ILE A 30 -3.45 -9.09 -12.10
CA ILE A 30 -4.47 -9.76 -11.28
C ILE A 30 -5.42 -10.57 -12.19
N GLU A 31 -5.94 -9.97 -13.25
CA GLU A 31 -6.88 -10.66 -14.16
C GLU A 31 -6.25 -11.86 -14.88
N ARG A 32 -5.01 -11.72 -15.37
CA ARG A 32 -4.28 -12.81 -16.03
C ARG A 32 -4.06 -14.00 -15.10
N ASN A 33 -3.88 -13.72 -13.81
CA ASN A 33 -3.61 -14.74 -12.80
C ASN A 33 -4.87 -15.17 -12.03
N LEU A 34 -6.04 -14.62 -12.36
CA LEU A 34 -7.29 -14.84 -11.63
C LEU A 34 -7.63 -16.34 -11.45
N PRO A 35 -7.50 -17.22 -12.46
CA PRO A 35 -7.78 -18.65 -12.27
C PRO A 35 -6.91 -19.30 -11.19
N ARG A 36 -5.62 -18.94 -11.14
CA ARG A 36 -4.69 -19.45 -10.14
C ARG A 36 -4.99 -18.87 -8.76
N ILE A 37 -5.30 -17.58 -8.68
CA ILE A 37 -5.67 -16.90 -7.43
C ILE A 37 -6.93 -17.56 -6.83
N LEU A 38 -7.98 -17.75 -7.63
CA LEU A 38 -9.23 -18.35 -7.16
C LEU A 38 -9.02 -19.79 -6.67
N HIS A 39 -8.23 -20.59 -7.40
CA HIS A 39 -7.89 -21.94 -6.96
C HIS A 39 -7.15 -21.96 -5.61
N LEU A 40 -6.21 -21.04 -5.38
CA LEU A 40 -5.52 -20.94 -4.10
C LEU A 40 -6.44 -20.43 -2.99
N ASN A 41 -7.37 -19.50 -3.29
CA ASN A 41 -8.36 -19.03 -2.33
C ASN A 41 -9.26 -20.17 -1.84
N GLU A 42 -9.69 -21.07 -2.74
CA GLU A 42 -10.45 -22.28 -2.37
C GLU A 42 -9.66 -23.16 -1.38
N GLY A 43 -8.37 -23.38 -1.65
CA GLY A 43 -7.49 -24.13 -0.76
C GLY A 43 -7.29 -23.46 0.60
N TYR A 44 -7.22 -22.14 0.64
CA TYR A 44 -7.01 -21.38 1.87
C TYR A 44 -8.19 -21.42 2.83
N VAL A 45 -9.44 -21.52 2.35
CA VAL A 45 -10.63 -21.57 3.21
C VAL A 45 -10.56 -22.72 4.22
N PHE A 46 -9.78 -23.77 3.93
CA PHE A 46 -9.56 -24.90 4.82
C PHE A 46 -8.44 -24.70 5.85
N VAL A 47 -7.72 -23.57 5.81
CA VAL A 47 -6.64 -23.23 6.74
C VAL A 47 -7.19 -22.40 7.89
N THR A 48 -7.42 -23.06 9.03
CA THR A 48 -8.15 -22.47 10.16
C THR A 48 -7.27 -21.82 11.23
N ASP A 49 -5.98 -22.15 11.29
CA ASP A 49 -5.02 -21.55 12.22
C ASP A 49 -4.30 -20.35 11.60
N SER A 50 -4.22 -19.23 12.30
CA SER A 50 -3.65 -17.98 11.79
C SER A 50 -2.15 -18.07 11.45
N SER A 51 -1.39 -18.90 12.18
CA SER A 51 0.03 -19.09 11.85
C SER A 51 0.18 -19.88 10.55
N ASN A 52 -0.64 -20.92 10.37
CA ASN A 52 -0.70 -21.68 9.13
C ASN A 52 -1.25 -20.86 7.96
N GLN A 53 -2.15 -19.90 8.22
CA GLN A 53 -2.66 -18.98 7.21
C GLN A 53 -1.52 -18.21 6.56
N GLN A 54 -0.71 -17.48 7.34
CA GLN A 54 0.42 -16.70 6.80
C GLN A 54 1.46 -17.57 6.07
N GLN A 55 1.74 -18.77 6.58
CA GLN A 55 2.65 -19.71 5.91
C GLN A 55 2.07 -20.17 4.57
N TYR A 56 0.75 -20.40 4.50
CA TYR A 56 0.08 -20.75 3.25
C TYR A 56 0.22 -19.62 2.23
N ILE A 57 -0.01 -18.36 2.64
CA ILE A 57 0.13 -17.18 1.75
C ILE A 57 1.54 -17.13 1.17
N LYS A 58 2.55 -17.13 2.05
CA LYS A 58 3.97 -17.05 1.68
C LYS A 58 4.41 -18.21 0.78
N GLY A 59 3.93 -19.42 1.05
CA GLY A 59 4.27 -20.61 0.28
C GLY A 59 3.66 -20.66 -1.13
N HIS A 60 2.55 -19.96 -1.39
CA HIS A 60 1.79 -20.14 -2.62
C HIS A 60 1.65 -18.90 -3.50
N TYR A 61 1.73 -17.68 -2.93
CA TYR A 61 1.41 -16.44 -3.64
C TYR A 61 2.62 -15.67 -4.16
N GLY A 62 3.85 -16.14 -3.93
CA GLY A 62 5.08 -15.47 -4.40
C GLY A 62 5.14 -15.25 -5.93
N PHE A 63 4.38 -16.03 -6.70
CA PHE A 63 4.25 -15.83 -8.15
C PHE A 63 3.62 -14.48 -8.53
N LEU A 64 2.81 -13.87 -7.66
CA LEU A 64 2.24 -12.55 -7.91
C LEU A 64 3.31 -11.47 -7.82
N ALA A 65 4.25 -11.58 -6.87
CA ALA A 65 5.38 -10.67 -6.80
C ALA A 65 6.21 -10.71 -8.09
N ASP A 66 6.50 -11.91 -8.61
CA ASP A 66 7.21 -12.08 -9.88
C ASP A 66 6.40 -11.44 -11.04
N ALA A 67 5.11 -11.75 -11.14
CA ALA A 67 4.25 -11.25 -12.21
C ALA A 67 4.05 -9.73 -12.17
N LEU A 68 4.10 -9.11 -10.99
CA LEU A 68 4.05 -7.65 -10.83
C LEU A 68 5.34 -6.98 -11.31
N VAL A 69 6.49 -7.59 -11.06
CA VAL A 69 7.78 -7.12 -11.59
C VAL A 69 7.82 -7.26 -13.12
N GLU A 70 7.33 -8.38 -13.65
CA GLU A 70 7.25 -8.64 -15.10
C GLU A 70 6.24 -7.74 -15.84
N ALA A 71 5.26 -7.17 -15.12
CA ALA A 71 4.29 -6.24 -15.69
C ALA A 71 4.93 -4.96 -16.25
N GLY A 72 6.16 -4.66 -15.83
CA GLY A 72 6.92 -3.47 -16.22
C GLY A 72 6.51 -2.22 -15.42
N PRO A 73 7.06 -1.05 -15.80
CA PRO A 73 6.81 0.20 -15.09
C PRO A 73 5.32 0.55 -15.03
N TYR A 74 4.82 0.87 -13.85
CA TYR A 74 3.48 1.39 -13.64
C TYR A 74 3.46 2.51 -12.59
N PRO A 75 2.55 3.49 -12.72
CA PRO A 75 2.34 4.49 -11.69
C PRO A 75 1.64 3.88 -10.47
N LEU A 76 1.74 4.55 -9.32
CA LEU A 76 0.89 4.28 -8.15
C LEU A 76 0.34 5.61 -7.62
N GLU A 77 -0.25 6.41 -8.51
CA GLU A 77 -0.94 7.66 -8.14
C GLU A 77 -2.18 7.34 -7.28
N PRO A 78 -2.74 8.33 -6.56
CA PRO A 78 -3.88 8.09 -5.68
C PRO A 78 -5.06 7.35 -6.36
N ILE A 79 -5.41 7.71 -7.59
CA ILE A 79 -6.46 7.05 -8.37
C ILE A 79 -6.10 5.60 -8.77
N ASP A 80 -4.81 5.32 -9.01
CA ASP A 80 -4.35 3.96 -9.34
C ASP A 80 -4.48 3.06 -8.11
N LEU A 81 -4.06 3.54 -6.95
CA LEU A 81 -4.20 2.83 -5.68
C LEU A 81 -5.67 2.47 -5.41
N ILE A 82 -6.59 3.43 -5.59
CA ILE A 82 -8.03 3.20 -5.40
C ILE A 82 -8.56 2.14 -6.36
N ALA A 83 -8.23 2.25 -7.66
CA ALA A 83 -8.70 1.31 -8.67
C ALA A 83 -8.16 -0.11 -8.46
N ILE A 84 -6.87 -0.23 -8.15
CA ILE A 84 -6.21 -1.50 -7.81
C ILE A 84 -6.88 -2.11 -6.58
N TRP A 85 -7.05 -1.32 -5.52
CA TRP A 85 -7.55 -1.83 -4.25
C TRP A 85 -9.01 -2.26 -4.30
N ALA A 86 -9.84 -1.50 -5.03
CA ALA A 86 -11.23 -1.90 -5.29
C ALA A 86 -11.31 -3.29 -5.91
N ARG A 87 -10.36 -3.64 -6.80
CA ARG A 87 -10.29 -4.99 -7.37
C ARG A 87 -9.74 -6.03 -6.39
N VAL A 88 -8.75 -5.66 -5.58
CA VAL A 88 -8.19 -6.55 -4.55
C VAL A 88 -9.26 -7.01 -3.57
N ILE A 89 -10.12 -6.10 -3.10
CA ILE A 89 -11.20 -6.43 -2.16
C ILE A 89 -12.16 -7.47 -2.76
N GLU A 90 -12.48 -7.38 -4.04
CA GLU A 90 -13.36 -8.33 -4.75
C GLU A 90 -12.73 -9.71 -4.92
N VAL A 91 -11.42 -9.76 -5.19
CA VAL A 91 -10.72 -11.00 -5.57
C VAL A 91 -10.19 -11.76 -4.36
N PHE A 92 -9.75 -11.07 -3.32
CA PHE A 92 -9.10 -11.65 -2.15
C PHE A 92 -9.99 -11.49 -0.93
N PRO A 93 -10.68 -12.54 -0.44
CA PRO A 93 -11.70 -12.39 0.60
C PRO A 93 -11.15 -12.23 2.03
N ASN A 94 -9.86 -12.43 2.27
CA ASN A 94 -9.26 -12.42 3.62
C ASN A 94 -8.18 -11.35 3.75
N ASN A 95 -8.21 -10.60 4.86
CA ASN A 95 -7.35 -9.45 5.12
C ASN A 95 -5.84 -9.78 5.20
N TYR A 96 -5.44 -10.97 5.64
CA TYR A 96 -4.02 -11.34 5.67
C TYR A 96 -3.40 -11.33 4.27
N TYR A 97 -4.13 -11.80 3.26
CA TYR A 97 -3.68 -11.73 1.86
C TYR A 97 -3.58 -10.31 1.36
N ARG A 98 -4.53 -9.47 1.74
CA ARG A 98 -4.59 -8.09 1.30
C ARG A 98 -3.34 -7.34 1.78
N TYR A 99 -2.94 -7.55 3.05
CA TYR A 99 -1.68 -7.00 3.57
C TYR A 99 -0.45 -7.44 2.78
N ASP A 100 -0.32 -8.73 2.56
CA ASP A 100 0.81 -9.29 1.81
C ASP A 100 0.83 -8.81 0.35
N LEU A 101 -0.35 -8.68 -0.29
CA LEU A 101 -0.48 -8.17 -1.65
C LEU A 101 -0.12 -6.69 -1.76
N ALA A 102 -0.51 -5.87 -0.78
CA ALA A 102 -0.07 -4.48 -0.70
C ALA A 102 1.46 -4.39 -0.60
N GLY A 103 2.09 -5.29 0.17
CA GLY A 103 3.54 -5.43 0.24
C GLY A 103 4.18 -5.83 -1.10
N MET A 104 3.59 -6.81 -1.81
CA MET A 104 4.06 -7.23 -3.14
C MET A 104 3.94 -6.11 -4.17
N ILE A 105 2.82 -5.39 -4.23
CA ILE A 105 2.61 -4.26 -5.14
C ILE A 105 3.59 -3.13 -4.84
N SER A 106 3.75 -2.78 -3.57
CA SER A 106 4.65 -1.69 -3.13
C SER A 106 6.11 -2.00 -3.40
N SER A 107 6.54 -3.23 -3.11
CA SER A 107 7.92 -3.67 -3.35
C SER A 107 8.22 -3.79 -4.84
N ALA A 108 7.30 -4.35 -5.64
CA ALA A 108 7.45 -4.43 -7.09
C ALA A 108 7.55 -3.03 -7.72
N TYR A 109 6.68 -2.10 -7.32
CA TYR A 109 6.74 -0.70 -7.75
C TYR A 109 8.08 -0.04 -7.40
N ALA A 110 8.57 -0.26 -6.18
CA ALA A 110 9.76 0.43 -5.70
C ALA A 110 11.04 0.05 -6.45
N VAL A 111 11.09 -1.12 -7.08
CA VAL A 111 12.28 -1.63 -7.79
C VAL A 111 12.23 -1.43 -9.32
N MET A 112 11.15 -0.87 -9.88
CA MET A 112 10.91 -0.87 -11.34
C MET A 112 11.95 -0.12 -12.17
N GLU A 113 12.60 0.88 -11.57
CA GLU A 113 13.63 1.68 -12.24
C GLU A 113 15.03 1.08 -12.10
N ILE A 114 15.17 -0.04 -11.38
CA ILE A 114 16.44 -0.68 -11.15
C ILE A 114 16.57 -1.87 -12.10
N GLU A 115 17.51 -1.79 -13.03
CA GLU A 115 17.69 -2.83 -14.06
C GLU A 115 18.31 -4.13 -13.52
N ASP A 116 19.05 -4.01 -12.42
CA ASP A 116 19.77 -5.12 -11.77
C ASP A 116 18.84 -6.27 -11.34
N LEU A 117 19.27 -7.49 -11.62
CA LEU A 117 18.47 -8.70 -11.44
C LEU A 117 18.23 -9.05 -9.96
N GLU A 118 19.13 -8.68 -9.05
CA GLU A 118 18.94 -8.95 -7.62
C GLU A 118 17.82 -8.07 -7.04
N TRP A 119 17.71 -6.83 -7.52
CA TRP A 119 16.58 -5.95 -7.17
C TRP A 119 15.25 -6.45 -7.73
N LYS A 120 15.24 -7.02 -8.94
CA LYS A 120 14.01 -7.60 -9.51
C LYS A 120 13.52 -8.83 -8.74
N LYS A 121 14.40 -9.55 -8.03
CA LYS A 121 14.04 -10.67 -7.14
C LYS A 121 13.58 -10.21 -5.75
N LEU A 122 13.85 -8.97 -5.37
CA LEU A 122 13.56 -8.45 -4.03
C LEU A 122 12.09 -8.60 -3.63
N PRO A 123 11.08 -8.26 -4.46
CA PRO A 123 9.68 -8.32 -4.05
C PRO A 123 9.27 -9.70 -3.56
N ARG A 124 9.62 -10.74 -4.31
CA ARG A 124 9.36 -12.13 -3.93
C ARG A 124 10.17 -12.55 -2.71
N HIS A 125 11.48 -12.29 -2.72
CA HIS A 125 12.34 -12.67 -1.61
C HIS A 125 11.87 -12.04 -0.29
N TYR A 126 11.57 -10.75 -0.28
CA TYR A 126 11.14 -10.02 0.90
C TYR A 126 9.76 -10.48 1.38
N PHE A 127 8.83 -10.78 0.48
CA PHE A 127 7.54 -11.37 0.82
C PHE A 127 7.70 -12.73 1.53
N GLU A 128 8.56 -13.61 1.00
CA GLU A 128 8.77 -14.94 1.55
C GLU A 128 9.55 -14.93 2.89
N THR A 129 10.58 -14.07 3.00
CA THR A 129 11.54 -14.11 4.13
C THR A 129 11.38 -12.97 5.13
N GLY A 130 10.78 -11.85 4.74
CA GLY A 130 10.76 -10.60 5.51
C GLY A 130 12.13 -9.91 5.64
N GLN A 131 13.13 -10.33 4.85
CA GLN A 131 14.51 -9.87 4.95
C GLN A 131 15.01 -9.28 3.64
N LEU A 132 15.94 -8.32 3.73
CA LEU A 132 16.63 -7.81 2.55
C LEU A 132 17.74 -8.80 2.14
N PRO A 133 17.87 -9.14 0.84
CA PRO A 133 19.02 -9.89 0.34
C PRO A 133 20.34 -9.16 0.63
N GLU A 134 21.41 -9.91 0.89
CA GLU A 134 22.74 -9.34 1.17
C GLU A 134 23.28 -8.49 0.01
N ALA A 135 23.01 -8.88 -1.23
CA ALA A 135 23.40 -8.10 -2.41
C ALA A 135 22.72 -6.72 -2.42
N VAL A 136 21.42 -6.69 -2.08
CA VAL A 136 20.61 -5.47 -2.00
C VAL A 136 21.09 -4.55 -0.87
N THR A 137 21.47 -5.08 0.29
CA THR A 137 21.92 -4.25 1.42
C THR A 137 23.25 -3.55 1.16
N LYS A 138 24.05 -4.02 0.20
CA LYS A 138 25.34 -3.43 -0.20
C LYS A 138 25.20 -2.38 -1.31
N ASP A 139 24.07 -2.31 -2.01
CA ASP A 139 23.83 -1.33 -3.06
C ASP A 139 23.16 -0.07 -2.52
N ARG A 140 23.99 0.90 -2.10
CA ARG A 140 23.52 2.19 -1.60
C ARG A 140 22.65 2.94 -2.61
N SER A 141 22.97 2.89 -3.90
CA SER A 141 22.24 3.65 -4.92
C SER A 141 20.84 3.09 -5.12
N GLY A 142 20.72 1.76 -5.27
CA GLY A 142 19.43 1.10 -5.35
C GLY A 142 18.58 1.32 -4.09
N LEU A 143 19.17 1.25 -2.90
CA LEU A 143 18.46 1.53 -1.65
C LEU A 143 17.89 2.96 -1.59
N VAL A 144 18.60 3.96 -2.11
CA VAL A 144 18.09 5.34 -2.20
C VAL A 144 16.90 5.44 -3.15
N VAL A 145 16.98 4.80 -4.32
CA VAL A 145 15.87 4.77 -5.30
C VAL A 145 14.64 4.12 -4.70
N VAL A 146 14.79 2.93 -4.10
CA VAL A 146 13.70 2.20 -3.44
C VAL A 146 13.10 3.03 -2.30
N GLN A 147 13.92 3.66 -1.45
CA GLN A 147 13.43 4.50 -0.36
C GLN A 147 12.61 5.68 -0.89
N SER A 148 13.04 6.31 -1.98
CA SER A 148 12.32 7.41 -2.62
C SER A 148 10.97 6.95 -3.17
N ARG A 149 10.91 5.80 -3.84
CA ARG A 149 9.65 5.24 -4.37
C ARG A 149 8.68 4.83 -3.26
N LEU A 150 9.18 4.23 -2.19
CA LEU A 150 8.35 3.90 -1.01
C LEU A 150 7.82 5.17 -0.32
N HIS A 151 8.60 6.26 -0.32
CA HIS A 151 8.12 7.55 0.19
C HIS A 151 6.98 8.12 -0.67
N GLN A 152 7.08 8.03 -2.00
CA GLN A 152 6.00 8.45 -2.90
C GLN A 152 4.68 7.70 -2.64
N ILE A 153 4.73 6.40 -2.32
CA ILE A 153 3.52 5.67 -1.89
C ILE A 153 2.91 6.34 -0.65
N GLY A 154 3.73 6.67 0.35
CA GLY A 154 3.28 7.38 1.55
C GLY A 154 2.69 8.76 1.25
N GLU A 155 3.26 9.52 0.32
CA GLU A 155 2.70 10.81 -0.13
C GLU A 155 1.34 10.62 -0.81
N ASN A 156 1.21 9.62 -1.68
CA ASN A 156 -0.03 9.35 -2.41
C ASN A 156 -1.14 8.82 -1.48
N LEU A 157 -0.79 8.07 -0.45
CA LEU A 157 -1.71 7.72 0.64
C LEU A 157 -2.15 8.96 1.42
N GLY A 158 -1.22 9.88 1.70
CA GLY A 158 -1.55 11.15 2.36
C GLY A 158 -2.53 12.02 1.56
N ASP A 159 -2.48 11.96 0.22
CA ASP A 159 -3.46 12.63 -0.64
C ASP A 159 -4.86 11.96 -0.56
N ILE A 160 -4.91 10.63 -0.39
CA ILE A 160 -6.16 9.87 -0.14
C ILE A 160 -6.72 10.21 1.25
N ASP A 161 -5.87 10.28 2.27
CA ASP A 161 -6.26 10.66 3.63
C ASP A 161 -6.79 12.09 3.65
N PHE A 162 -6.13 13.02 2.96
CA PHE A 162 -6.59 14.40 2.87
C PHE A 162 -7.98 14.49 2.21
N TYR A 163 -8.25 13.68 1.17
CA TYR A 163 -9.59 13.60 0.60
C TYR A 163 -10.62 13.04 1.60
N THR A 164 -10.24 11.95 2.29
CA THR A 164 -11.14 11.20 3.17
C THR A 164 -11.46 11.96 4.44
N ASP A 165 -10.45 12.53 5.08
CA ASP A 165 -10.56 13.15 6.40
C ASP A 165 -10.58 14.70 6.32
N GLY A 166 -10.18 15.30 5.19
CA GLY A 166 -10.09 16.75 5.02
C GLY A 166 -8.81 17.39 5.60
N VAL A 167 -7.95 16.57 6.22
CA VAL A 167 -6.66 16.95 6.81
C VAL A 167 -5.63 15.85 6.56
N SER A 168 -4.34 16.19 6.58
CA SER A 168 -3.28 15.18 6.58
C SER A 168 -3.19 14.51 7.95
N ASP A 169 -3.04 13.18 7.99
CA ASP A 169 -3.00 12.37 9.22
C ASP A 169 -4.26 12.56 10.10
N GLY A 170 -5.43 12.26 9.52
CA GLY A 170 -6.73 12.43 10.17
C GLY A 170 -6.88 11.67 11.48
N ILE A 171 -6.22 10.52 11.64
CA ILE A 171 -6.25 9.73 12.89
C ILE A 171 -5.56 10.48 14.03
N THR A 172 -4.34 10.98 13.80
CA THR A 172 -3.60 11.73 14.82
C THR A 172 -4.35 13.02 15.16
N HIS A 173 -4.83 13.74 14.14
CA HIS A 173 -5.59 14.97 14.34
C HIS A 173 -6.89 14.72 15.13
N ALA A 174 -7.66 13.69 14.78
CA ALA A 174 -8.87 13.30 15.51
C ALA A 174 -8.57 12.93 16.96
N SER A 175 -7.46 12.23 17.21
CA SER A 175 -7.04 11.85 18.57
C SER A 175 -6.72 13.07 19.44
N ASP A 176 -6.02 14.05 18.88
CA ASP A 176 -5.69 15.30 19.56
C ASP A 176 -6.94 16.14 19.85
N LEU A 177 -7.86 16.24 18.88
CA LEU A 177 -9.15 16.92 19.07
C LEU A 177 -10.00 16.24 20.14
N ALA A 178 -10.14 14.91 20.10
CA ALA A 178 -10.89 14.15 21.10
C ALA A 178 -10.27 14.22 22.51
N LYS A 179 -8.95 14.45 22.61
CA LYS A 179 -8.31 14.74 23.89
C LYS A 179 -8.71 16.13 24.41
N ARG A 180 -8.62 17.15 23.57
CA ARG A 180 -8.98 18.54 23.93
C ARG A 180 -10.47 18.67 24.28
N GLU A 181 -11.34 18.00 23.53
CA GLU A 181 -12.78 17.93 23.83
C GLU A 181 -13.02 17.38 25.25
N ARG A 182 -12.36 16.28 25.62
CA ARG A 182 -12.45 15.70 26.97
C ARG A 182 -11.96 16.66 28.06
N ASP A 183 -11.06 17.57 27.71
CA ASP A 183 -10.55 18.63 28.60
C ASP A 183 -11.47 19.88 28.62
N GLY A 184 -12.61 19.86 27.91
CA GLY A 184 -13.64 20.90 27.92
C GLY A 184 -13.54 21.95 26.81
N ASP A 185 -12.74 21.69 25.76
CA ASP A 185 -12.57 22.60 24.63
C ASP A 185 -13.72 22.49 23.61
N GLU A 186 -14.67 23.45 23.67
CA GLU A 186 -15.83 23.52 22.76
C GLU A 186 -15.46 23.81 21.28
N GLU A 187 -14.29 24.38 21.02
CA GLU A 187 -13.79 24.55 19.66
C GLU A 187 -13.31 23.21 19.11
N ALA A 188 -12.53 22.46 19.89
CA ALA A 188 -12.10 21.12 19.52
C ALA A 188 -13.29 20.15 19.30
N ALA A 189 -14.35 20.27 20.09
CA ALA A 189 -15.59 19.50 19.90
C ALA A 189 -16.21 19.76 18.51
N ARG A 190 -16.33 21.04 18.12
CA ARG A 190 -16.89 21.43 16.82
C ARG A 190 -16.00 21.02 15.65
N GLU A 191 -14.69 21.15 15.80
CA GLU A 191 -13.73 20.68 14.79
C GLU A 191 -13.79 19.16 14.62
N LEU A 192 -13.89 18.40 15.71
CA LEU A 192 -14.03 16.94 15.67
C LEU A 192 -15.34 16.51 14.99
N ASP A 193 -16.46 17.17 15.30
CA ASP A 193 -17.74 16.91 14.65
C ASP A 193 -17.69 17.18 13.14
N ALA A 194 -17.03 18.28 12.73
CA ALA A 194 -16.83 18.61 11.32
C ALA A 194 -15.96 17.56 10.61
N LEU A 195 -14.89 17.12 11.25
CA LEU A 195 -13.99 16.07 10.75
C LEU A 195 -14.76 14.75 10.55
N ILE A 196 -15.53 14.32 11.55
CA ILE A 196 -16.36 13.10 11.47
C ILE A 196 -17.41 13.23 10.36
N ALA A 197 -18.04 14.39 10.20
CA ALA A 197 -19.01 14.64 9.15
C ALA A 197 -18.37 14.58 7.75
N HIS A 198 -17.19 15.17 7.58
CA HIS A 198 -16.41 15.11 6.34
C HIS A 198 -16.02 13.67 6.01
N GLN A 199 -15.49 12.93 6.99
CA GLN A 199 -15.12 11.52 6.84
C GLN A 199 -16.31 10.67 6.42
N LYS A 200 -17.48 10.80 7.08
CA LYS A 200 -18.71 10.08 6.69
C LYS A 200 -19.17 10.40 5.26
N ALA A 201 -18.88 11.59 4.76
CA ALA A 201 -19.28 12.01 3.42
C ALA A 201 -18.32 11.52 2.33
N HIS A 202 -17.05 11.24 2.63
CA HIS A 202 -16.03 10.94 1.62
C HIS A 202 -15.47 9.53 1.71
N ASN A 203 -15.51 8.91 2.89
CA ASN A 203 -15.00 7.56 3.11
C ASN A 203 -15.87 6.50 2.43
N THR A 204 -15.22 5.49 1.89
CA THR A 204 -15.84 4.29 1.30
C THR A 204 -15.18 3.05 1.91
N PRO A 205 -15.80 1.84 1.79
CA PRO A 205 -15.15 0.61 2.22
C PRO A 205 -13.77 0.41 1.57
N THR A 206 -13.60 0.79 0.31
CA THR A 206 -12.31 0.72 -0.39
C THR A 206 -11.28 1.61 0.28
N LEU A 207 -11.61 2.89 0.51
CA LEU A 207 -10.67 3.87 1.09
C LEU A 207 -10.30 3.51 2.53
N SER A 208 -11.28 3.03 3.31
CA SER A 208 -11.06 2.57 4.69
C SER A 208 -10.02 1.46 4.76
N GLU A 209 -10.10 0.48 3.86
CA GLU A 209 -9.14 -0.63 3.85
C GLU A 209 -7.80 -0.25 3.23
N LEU A 210 -7.79 0.64 2.24
CA LEU A 210 -6.61 0.97 1.44
C LEU A 210 -5.49 1.54 2.33
N HIS A 211 -5.79 2.53 3.16
CA HIS A 211 -4.80 3.17 4.02
C HIS A 211 -4.17 2.16 5.00
N GLU A 212 -5.01 1.36 5.69
CA GLU A 212 -4.52 0.34 6.63
C GLU A 212 -3.63 -0.69 5.91
N ASN A 213 -4.06 -1.17 4.75
CA ASN A 213 -3.36 -2.26 4.09
C ASN A 213 -2.07 -1.82 3.40
N PHE A 214 -2.09 -0.72 2.65
CA PHE A 214 -0.86 -0.18 2.06
C PHE A 214 0.07 0.35 3.13
N GLY A 215 -0.43 1.06 4.14
CA GLY A 215 0.36 1.50 5.29
C GLY A 215 1.09 0.33 5.95
N ASN A 216 0.43 -0.80 6.18
CA ASN A 216 1.05 -2.01 6.70
C ASN A 216 1.94 -2.75 5.68
N GLY A 217 1.65 -2.62 4.38
CA GLY A 217 2.35 -3.31 3.30
C GLY A 217 3.72 -2.70 2.95
N TYR A 218 3.81 -1.37 2.79
CA TYR A 218 5.07 -0.72 2.36
C TYR A 218 5.99 -0.37 3.53
N MET A 219 5.44 -0.07 4.72
CA MET A 219 6.21 0.41 5.87
C MET A 219 7.28 -0.56 6.37
N PRO A 220 7.06 -1.89 6.45
CA PRO A 220 8.11 -2.84 6.84
C PRO A 220 9.34 -2.76 5.94
N LEU A 221 9.12 -2.74 4.61
CA LEU A 221 10.21 -2.61 3.65
C LEU A 221 10.91 -1.26 3.76
N SER A 222 10.14 -0.16 3.86
CA SER A 222 10.69 1.19 4.06
C SER A 222 11.57 1.29 5.30
N ARG A 223 11.15 0.68 6.42
CA ARG A 223 11.96 0.62 7.65
C ARG A 223 13.23 -0.22 7.46
N ALA A 224 13.14 -1.35 6.76
CA ALA A 224 14.29 -2.21 6.49
C ALA A 224 15.33 -1.52 5.59
N VAL A 225 14.88 -0.90 4.51
CA VAL A 225 15.71 -0.12 3.57
C VAL A 225 16.34 1.08 4.28
N GLY A 226 15.55 1.85 5.04
CA GLY A 226 16.06 2.98 5.83
C GLY A 226 17.10 2.55 6.88
N LYS A 227 16.95 1.37 7.49
CA LYS A 227 17.96 0.81 8.40
C LYS A 227 19.26 0.44 7.66
N ALA A 228 19.16 -0.18 6.48
CA ALA A 228 20.32 -0.50 5.65
C ALA A 228 21.06 0.77 5.21
N LEU A 229 20.34 1.80 4.75
CA LEU A 229 20.92 3.10 4.39
C LEU A 229 21.68 3.77 5.54
N LYS A 230 21.14 3.71 6.77
CA LYS A 230 21.80 4.25 7.96
C LYS A 230 23.11 3.52 8.30
N ALA A 231 23.26 2.26 7.91
CA ALA A 231 24.50 1.51 8.16
C ALA A 231 25.69 2.11 7.39
N PHE A 232 25.48 2.55 6.15
CA PHE A 232 26.51 3.26 5.36
C PHE A 232 26.98 4.56 6.00
N GLY A 233 26.10 5.25 6.73
CA GLY A 233 26.43 6.51 7.43
C GLY A 233 27.17 6.31 8.76
N ARG A 234 27.35 5.07 9.22
CA ARG A 234 28.06 4.73 10.47
C ARG A 234 29.46 4.14 10.24
N GLU A 235 29.86 3.90 9.00
CA GLU A 235 31.18 3.39 8.63
C GLU A 235 32.24 4.51 8.43
N VAL A 236 32.08 5.65 9.12
CA VAL A 236 33.04 6.77 9.13
C VAL A 236 33.57 7.02 10.53
#